data_AF-A0A1N6F876-F1
#
_entry.id   AF-A0A1N6F876-F1
#
_cell.length_a   1.000
_cell.length_b   1.000
_cell.length_c   1.000
_cell.angle_alpha   90.00
_cell.angle_beta   90.00
_cell.angle_gamma   90.00
#
_symmetry.space_group_name_H-M   'P 1'
#
loop_
_entity.id
_entity.type
_entity.pdbx_description
1 polymer ?
#
loop_
_entity_poly.entity_id
_entity_poly.type
_entity_poly.pdbx_seq_one_letter_code
_entity_poly.pdbx_strand_id
1 'polypeptide(L)'
;MKNKVVLILFSAAFLLSACKKTESEKVDTKTENKSPEKFTIDSLKVNDSLKVNDKLSVNYASKVLVFPTLKDKALLDSIYYDKTGITDYSKQGLQNFLDKDKTEFYASVKEDSKEWISDIQNPQTCEAGSFMKLISQNDDFLQIEYLHTSYQGGAHGNYSFDTRVFDLKNNKKLDLKDITTMPKAKLEELLMKNIDKLPSGTTDSDGPVKNSDMLLVDVIPANKDFYFDEKNLYFHYSPYEIAAFAAGDIVIPVSWKELDGTINPEFKKRMKIN
;
A
#
# COMPACT_ATOMS: atom_id res chain seq x y z
N MET A 1 -21.63 -48.43 84.13
CA MET A 1 -22.40 -47.24 84.54
C MET A 1 -23.59 -47.16 83.59
N LYS A 2 -24.77 -47.68 83.95
CA LYS A 2 -25.95 -46.91 84.42
C LYS A 2 -26.13 -45.63 83.57
N ASN A 3 -27.18 -45.42 82.77
CA ASN A 3 -28.60 -45.65 83.02
C ASN A 3 -29.49 -45.20 81.84
N LYS A 4 -30.68 -45.84 81.69
CA LYS A 4 -31.99 -45.34 81.20
C LYS A 4 -32.12 -44.98 79.70
N VAL A 5 -33.00 -45.57 78.86
CA VAL A 5 -34.46 -45.87 78.86
C VAL A 5 -35.37 -44.63 78.87
N VAL A 6 -36.45 -44.72 78.06
CA VAL A 6 -37.65 -43.87 77.84
C VAL A 6 -37.56 -43.14 76.49
N LEU A 7 -38.11 -43.58 75.35
CA LEU A 7 -39.45 -44.08 74.95
C LEU A 7 -40.57 -43.01 75.10
N ILE A 8 -41.14 -42.62 73.94
CA ILE A 8 -42.59 -42.48 73.65
C ILE A 8 -43.20 -41.09 73.33
N LEU A 9 -43.60 -41.00 72.04
CA LEU A 9 -44.89 -40.57 71.43
C LEU A 9 -45.29 -39.09 71.19
N PHE A 10 -46.16 -39.03 70.17
CA PHE A 10 -47.11 -38.01 69.68
C PHE A 10 -46.52 -36.91 68.79
N SER A 11 -46.72 -36.92 67.46
CA SER A 11 -47.95 -36.86 66.63
C SER A 11 -48.27 -35.43 66.18
N ALA A 12 -48.47 -35.33 64.86
CA ALA A 12 -49.40 -34.44 64.15
C ALA A 12 -49.01 -32.98 63.81
N ALA A 13 -49.42 -32.67 62.58
CA ALA A 13 -49.86 -31.37 62.03
C ALA A 13 -48.85 -30.47 61.29
N PHE A 14 -48.81 -30.63 59.96
CA PHE A 14 -49.25 -29.63 58.95
C PHE A 14 -49.00 -28.13 59.24
N LEU A 15 -48.13 -27.47 58.46
CA LEU A 15 -48.48 -26.56 57.34
C LEU A 15 -47.29 -25.70 56.87
N LEU A 16 -47.13 -25.70 55.53
CA LEU A 16 -46.73 -24.60 54.64
C LEU A 16 -45.48 -23.76 54.95
N SER A 17 -44.47 -23.90 54.10
CA SER A 17 -43.70 -22.74 53.62
C SER A 17 -43.25 -22.91 52.18
N ALA A 18 -43.42 -21.83 51.43
CA ALA A 18 -43.32 -21.71 49.99
C ALA A 18 -41.91 -21.97 49.45
N CYS A 19 -41.79 -22.84 48.44
CA CYS A 19 -40.60 -22.93 47.61
C CYS A 19 -40.65 -21.89 46.49
N LYS A 20 -39.67 -20.98 46.50
CA LYS A 20 -39.34 -20.10 45.38
C LYS A 20 -38.95 -20.95 44.16
N LYS A 21 -39.53 -20.59 43.02
CA LYS A 21 -39.21 -21.12 41.69
C LYS A 21 -37.85 -20.57 41.28
N THR A 22 -36.89 -21.44 41.03
CA THR A 22 -35.59 -21.09 40.45
C THR A 22 -35.80 -20.79 38.97
N GLU A 23 -35.74 -19.51 38.60
CA GLU A 23 -35.57 -19.10 37.21
C GLU A 23 -34.12 -19.32 36.80
N SER A 24 -33.95 -20.07 35.70
CA SER A 24 -32.69 -20.13 34.98
C SER A 24 -32.52 -18.80 34.26
N GLU A 25 -31.53 -18.01 34.68
CA GLU A 25 -31.06 -16.87 33.91
C GLU A 25 -30.55 -17.39 32.56
N LYS A 26 -31.35 -17.20 31.52
CA LYS A 26 -30.84 -17.16 30.15
C LYS A 26 -29.88 -15.97 30.10
N VAL A 27 -28.59 -16.27 30.04
CA VAL A 27 -27.60 -15.33 29.53
C VAL A 27 -27.97 -15.07 28.07
N ASP A 28 -28.74 -14.01 27.84
CA ASP A 28 -28.84 -13.40 26.52
C ASP A 28 -27.45 -12.84 26.19
N THR A 29 -26.62 -13.66 25.58
CA THR A 29 -25.49 -13.18 24.80
C THR A 29 -26.08 -12.36 23.66
N LYS A 30 -26.28 -11.06 23.91
CA LYS A 30 -26.35 -10.07 22.84
C LYS A 30 -25.00 -10.13 22.14
N THR A 31 -24.91 -10.98 21.12
CA THR A 31 -23.96 -10.77 20.04
C THR A 31 -24.36 -9.42 19.45
N GLU A 32 -23.73 -8.35 19.93
CA GLU A 32 -23.71 -7.11 19.18
C GLU A 32 -23.24 -7.50 17.78
N ASN A 33 -24.16 -7.49 16.82
CA ASN A 33 -23.82 -7.38 15.41
C ASN A 33 -23.09 -6.03 15.28
N LYS A 34 -21.82 -5.99 15.68
CA LYS A 34 -20.92 -4.91 15.30
C LYS A 34 -20.94 -4.93 13.79
N SER A 35 -21.56 -3.89 13.23
CA SER A 35 -21.40 -3.58 11.81
C SER A 35 -19.91 -3.74 11.48
N PRO A 36 -19.55 -4.42 10.37
CA PRO A 36 -18.16 -4.59 10.01
C PRO A 36 -17.48 -3.22 10.08
N GLU A 37 -16.34 -3.18 10.77
CA GLU A 37 -15.57 -1.96 10.98
C GLU A 37 -15.30 -1.35 9.61
N LYS A 38 -15.80 -0.14 9.36
CA LYS A 38 -15.66 0.52 8.06
C LYS A 38 -14.17 0.72 7.78
N PHE A 39 -13.68 0.29 6.62
CA PHE A 39 -12.29 0.51 6.22
C PHE A 39 -11.98 2.01 6.22
N THR A 40 -10.92 2.42 6.92
CA THR A 40 -10.49 3.82 7.01
C THR A 40 -9.05 3.98 6.57
N ILE A 41 -8.78 5.12 5.94
CA ILE A 41 -7.46 5.52 5.48
C ILE A 41 -7.21 6.93 6.01
N ASP A 42 -6.07 7.13 6.66
CA ASP A 42 -5.54 8.42 7.08
C ASP A 42 -4.13 8.59 6.47
N SER A 43 -3.43 9.68 6.78
CA SER A 43 -2.04 9.86 6.37
C SER A 43 -1.22 10.62 7.41
N LEU A 44 0.09 10.44 7.35
CA LEU A 44 1.08 11.20 8.08
C LEU A 44 2.06 11.82 7.08
N LYS A 45 2.57 13.00 7.43
CA LYS A 45 3.56 13.70 6.64
C LYS A 45 4.65 14.26 7.55
N VAL A 46 5.90 14.00 7.21
CA VAL A 46 7.07 14.65 7.80
C VAL A 46 7.75 15.45 6.69
N ASN A 47 7.99 16.74 6.91
CA ASN A 47 8.88 17.53 6.06
C ASN A 47 9.81 18.30 6.98
N ASP A 48 11.09 18.26 6.67
CA ASP A 48 12.10 18.90 7.47
C ASP A 48 13.30 19.27 6.60
N SER A 49 14.21 20.09 7.13
CA SER A 49 15.46 20.43 6.47
C SER A 49 16.62 20.49 7.46
N LEU A 50 17.81 20.16 6.99
CA LEU A 50 19.04 20.23 7.75
C LEU A 50 20.09 21.03 6.97
N LYS A 51 20.62 22.09 7.59
CA LYS A 51 21.84 22.74 7.10
C LYS A 51 23.06 21.96 7.59
N VAL A 52 23.83 21.35 6.67
CA VAL A 52 25.05 20.60 7.00
C VAL A 52 26.21 21.57 7.22
N ASN A 53 26.39 22.53 6.31
CA ASN A 53 27.31 23.67 6.44
C ASN A 53 26.80 24.86 5.59
N ASP A 54 27.62 25.88 5.37
CA ASP A 54 27.23 27.06 4.56
C ASP A 54 26.99 26.77 3.07
N LYS A 55 27.44 25.62 2.57
CA LYS A 55 27.32 25.22 1.16
C LYS A 55 26.37 24.07 0.90
N LEU A 56 26.01 23.29 1.93
CA LEU A 56 25.16 22.11 1.78
C LEU A 56 23.98 22.17 2.75
N SER A 57 22.77 22.15 2.19
CA SER A 57 21.52 21.88 2.91
C SER A 57 20.88 20.60 2.38
N VAL A 58 20.00 20.00 3.16
CA VAL A 58 19.27 18.78 2.78
C VAL A 58 17.81 18.92 3.16
N ASN A 59 16.91 18.65 2.22
CA ASN A 59 15.46 18.54 2.46
C ASN A 59 15.06 17.07 2.56
N TYR A 60 14.27 16.74 3.57
CA TYR A 60 13.65 15.43 3.73
C TYR A 60 12.13 15.59 3.71
N ALA A 61 11.46 14.79 2.90
CA ALA A 61 10.00 14.75 2.84
C ALA A 61 9.49 13.30 2.78
N SER A 62 8.57 12.95 3.67
CA SER A 62 7.93 11.65 3.65
C SER A 62 6.44 11.76 3.89
N LYS A 63 5.64 11.01 3.13
CA LYS A 63 4.21 10.83 3.36
C LYS A 63 3.88 9.34 3.36
N VAL A 64 3.20 8.89 4.41
CA VAL A 64 2.68 7.51 4.47
C VAL A 64 1.16 7.54 4.62
N LEU A 65 0.50 6.55 4.03
CA LEU A 65 -0.90 6.27 4.36
C LEU A 65 -0.92 5.50 5.70
N VAL A 66 -2.01 5.64 6.45
CA VAL A 66 -2.24 4.94 7.72
C VAL A 66 -3.55 4.17 7.58
N PHE A 67 -3.58 2.93 8.04
CA PHE A 67 -4.74 2.03 7.92
C PHE A 67 -5.23 1.56 9.30
N PRO A 68 -5.93 2.41 10.08
CA PRO A 68 -6.28 2.11 11.48
C PRO A 68 -7.06 0.81 11.67
N THR A 69 -7.88 0.47 10.68
CA THR A 69 -8.80 -0.68 10.69
C THR A 69 -8.14 -1.97 10.19
N LEU A 70 -6.97 -1.89 9.55
CA LEU A 70 -6.28 -3.06 9.02
C LEU A 70 -5.42 -3.70 10.12
N LYS A 71 -5.64 -5.00 10.38
CA LYS A 71 -4.96 -5.75 11.46
C LYS A 71 -4.03 -6.85 10.98
N ASP A 72 -4.17 -7.26 9.72
CA ASP A 72 -3.33 -8.32 9.16
C ASP A 72 -1.89 -7.82 8.99
N LYS A 73 -0.97 -8.42 9.76
CA LYS A 73 0.42 -8.00 9.79
C LYS A 73 1.12 -8.25 8.46
N ALA A 74 0.87 -9.39 7.80
CA ALA A 74 1.54 -9.71 6.54
C ALA A 74 1.13 -8.74 5.42
N LEU A 75 -0.15 -8.36 5.40
CA LEU A 75 -0.63 -7.34 4.48
C LEU A 75 -0.03 -5.97 4.79
N LEU A 76 0.02 -5.56 6.07
CA LEU A 76 0.69 -4.31 6.48
C LEU A 76 2.17 -4.31 6.11
N ASP A 77 2.91 -5.39 6.39
CA ASP A 77 4.31 -5.56 5.99
C ASP A 77 4.47 -5.40 4.46
N SER A 78 3.51 -5.90 3.67
CA SER A 78 3.51 -5.76 2.21
C SER A 78 3.18 -4.35 1.72
N ILE A 79 2.32 -3.63 2.45
CA ILE A 79 1.98 -2.22 2.19
C ILE A 79 3.19 -1.31 2.46
N TYR A 80 3.98 -1.57 3.51
CA TYR A 80 5.16 -0.77 3.85
C TYR A 80 6.48 -1.48 3.46
N TYR A 81 6.47 -2.19 2.34
CA TYR A 81 7.59 -3.04 1.90
C TYR A 81 8.94 -2.30 1.78
N ASP A 82 8.91 -0.99 1.50
CA ASP A 82 10.05 -0.12 1.32
C ASP A 82 10.55 0.51 2.64
N LYS A 83 9.90 0.18 3.76
CA LYS A 83 10.16 0.75 5.09
C LYS A 83 10.53 -0.35 6.07
N THR A 84 11.79 -0.74 6.03
CA THR A 84 12.32 -1.78 6.90
C THR A 84 12.36 -1.33 8.36
N GLY A 85 11.90 -2.18 9.28
CA GLY A 85 12.01 -1.93 10.72
C GLY A 85 10.78 -1.29 11.38
N ILE A 86 9.66 -1.16 10.67
CA ILE A 86 8.39 -0.83 11.31
C ILE A 86 7.94 -1.99 12.20
N THR A 87 7.66 -1.70 13.47
CA THR A 87 7.15 -2.67 14.45
C THR A 87 5.75 -2.33 14.97
N ASP A 88 5.30 -1.10 14.77
CA ASP A 88 3.96 -0.62 15.12
C ASP A 88 3.37 0.19 13.97
N TYR A 89 2.27 -0.32 13.40
CA TYR A 89 1.55 0.30 12.27
C TYR A 89 0.46 1.29 12.73
N SER A 90 0.36 1.58 14.03
CA SER A 90 -0.47 2.65 14.54
C SER A 90 0.00 4.01 14.01
N LYS A 91 -0.86 5.03 14.07
CA LYS A 91 -0.47 6.40 13.70
C LYS A 91 0.75 6.88 14.50
N GLN A 92 0.82 6.55 15.80
CA GLN A 92 1.97 6.93 16.62
C GLN A 92 3.22 6.13 16.26
N GLY A 93 3.09 4.83 16.01
CA GLY A 93 4.20 3.96 15.59
C GLY A 93 4.82 4.41 14.27
N LEU A 94 3.99 4.73 13.28
CA LEU A 94 4.43 5.26 11.99
C LEU A 94 5.04 6.66 12.11
N GLN A 95 4.52 7.53 12.97
CA GLN A 95 5.13 8.83 13.25
C GLN A 95 6.54 8.64 13.84
N ASN A 96 6.68 7.78 14.85
CA ASN A 96 7.98 7.46 15.46
C ASN A 96 8.96 6.86 14.44
N PHE A 97 8.48 6.00 13.55
CA PHE A 97 9.28 5.45 12.46
C PHE A 97 9.79 6.56 11.52
N LEU A 98 8.92 7.47 11.07
CA LEU A 98 9.32 8.55 10.17
C LEU A 98 10.30 9.53 10.82
N ASP A 99 10.12 9.84 12.11
CA ASP A 99 11.06 10.69 12.84
C ASP A 99 12.43 10.03 12.99
N LYS A 100 12.46 8.71 13.21
CA LYS A 100 13.68 7.91 13.23
C LYS A 100 14.35 7.86 11.84
N ASP A 101 13.61 7.51 10.80
CA ASP A 101 14.09 7.42 9.41
C ASP A 101 14.72 8.74 8.95
N LYS A 102 14.04 9.86 9.20
CA LYS A 102 14.59 11.21 8.98
C LYS A 102 15.91 11.43 9.70
N THR A 103 15.99 11.05 10.98
CA THR A 103 17.19 11.24 11.80
C THR A 103 18.36 10.39 11.27
N GLU A 104 18.08 9.14 10.89
CA GLU A 104 19.06 8.22 10.30
C GLU A 104 19.53 8.72 8.93
N PHE A 105 18.63 9.22 8.08
CA PHE A 105 18.96 9.86 6.81
C PHE A 105 19.89 11.08 6.99
N TYR A 106 19.58 11.96 7.95
CA TYR A 106 20.46 13.10 8.24
C TYR A 106 21.82 12.67 8.79
N ALA A 107 21.88 11.60 9.56
CA ALA A 107 23.14 11.03 10.02
C ALA A 107 23.94 10.46 8.85
N SER A 108 23.30 9.73 7.93
CA SER A 108 23.96 9.17 6.74
C SER A 108 24.50 10.27 5.83
N VAL A 109 23.71 11.30 5.51
CA VAL A 109 24.20 12.41 4.67
C VAL A 109 25.37 13.14 5.31
N LYS A 110 25.36 13.34 6.64
CA LYS A 110 26.52 13.93 7.34
C LYS A 110 27.76 13.06 7.28
N GLU A 111 27.61 11.74 7.30
CA GLU A 111 28.73 10.81 7.17
C GLU A 111 29.25 10.77 5.74
N ASP A 112 28.37 10.48 4.78
CA ASP A 112 28.68 10.30 3.37
C ASP A 112 29.24 11.59 2.76
N SER A 113 28.75 12.75 3.19
CA SER A 113 29.22 14.04 2.67
C SER A 113 30.67 14.36 3.03
N LYS A 114 31.26 13.74 4.05
CA LYS A 114 32.66 14.03 4.43
C LYS A 114 33.65 13.81 3.27
N GLU A 115 33.32 12.91 2.34
CA GLU A 115 34.19 12.56 1.22
C GLU A 115 34.15 13.59 0.08
N TRP A 116 33.07 14.35 -0.09
CA TRP A 116 32.85 15.22 -1.26
C TRP A 116 32.39 16.65 -0.92
N ILE A 117 32.12 16.95 0.35
CA ILE A 117 31.59 18.26 0.77
C ILE A 117 32.56 19.41 0.49
N SER A 118 33.88 19.13 0.41
CA SER A 118 34.90 20.10 0.01
C SER A 118 34.79 20.54 -1.45
N ASP A 119 34.24 19.67 -2.31
CA ASP A 119 34.20 19.88 -3.75
C ASP A 119 33.04 20.78 -4.16
N ILE A 120 32.08 20.99 -3.25
CA ILE A 120 30.95 21.89 -3.41
C ILE A 120 31.47 23.34 -3.54
N GLN A 121 31.39 23.89 -4.75
CA GLN A 121 31.82 25.27 -5.02
C GLN A 121 30.75 26.28 -4.60
N ASN A 122 29.50 26.03 -4.97
CA ASN A 122 28.35 26.92 -4.74
C ASN A 122 27.34 26.28 -3.78
N PRO A 123 26.59 27.08 -2.99
CA PRO A 123 25.54 26.55 -2.14
C PRO A 123 24.53 25.71 -2.93
N GLN A 124 24.22 24.53 -2.41
CA GLN A 124 23.23 23.62 -2.99
C GLN A 124 22.39 22.95 -1.90
N THR A 125 21.20 22.51 -2.30
CA THR A 125 20.28 21.76 -1.45
C THR A 125 20.05 20.39 -2.07
N CYS A 126 20.41 19.33 -1.37
CA CYS A 126 20.03 17.98 -1.72
C CYS A 126 18.61 17.69 -1.21
N GLU A 127 17.92 16.74 -1.83
CA GLU A 127 16.54 16.37 -1.47
C GLU A 127 16.37 14.86 -1.48
N ALA A 128 15.56 14.36 -0.54
CA ALA A 128 15.06 12.99 -0.54
C ALA A 128 13.57 12.97 -0.21
N GLY A 129 12.79 12.24 -0.99
CA GLY A 129 11.34 12.15 -0.90
C GLY A 129 10.83 10.72 -0.99
N SER A 130 9.86 10.35 -0.14
CA SER A 130 9.10 9.09 -0.24
C SER A 130 7.63 9.33 0.05
N PHE A 131 6.74 9.01 -0.88
CA PHE A 131 5.33 9.37 -0.79
C PHE A 131 4.43 8.22 -1.17
N MET A 132 3.56 7.80 -0.26
CA MET A 132 2.42 6.94 -0.55
C MET A 132 1.21 7.78 -0.96
N LYS A 133 0.54 7.36 -2.03
CA LYS A 133 -0.69 7.96 -2.55
C LYS A 133 -1.73 6.89 -2.83
N LEU A 134 -2.95 7.12 -2.37
CA LEU A 134 -4.08 6.27 -2.69
C LEU A 134 -4.48 6.51 -4.14
N ILE A 135 -4.44 5.45 -4.97
CA ILE A 135 -5.02 5.47 -6.32
C ILE A 135 -6.52 5.24 -6.20
N SER A 136 -6.92 4.15 -5.54
CA SER A 136 -8.33 3.83 -5.28
C SER A 136 -8.50 2.81 -4.15
N GLN A 137 -9.70 2.77 -3.58
CA GLN A 137 -10.14 1.74 -2.66
C GLN A 137 -11.59 1.35 -3.00
N ASN A 138 -11.78 0.30 -3.82
CA ASN A 138 -13.08 -0.13 -4.33
C ASN A 138 -13.13 -1.66 -4.41
N ASP A 139 -14.32 -2.24 -4.23
CA ASP A 139 -14.56 -3.70 -4.27
C ASP A 139 -13.54 -4.50 -3.43
N ASP A 140 -13.19 -4.00 -2.24
CA ASP A 140 -12.09 -4.45 -1.34
C ASP A 140 -10.71 -4.67 -2.00
N PHE A 141 -10.44 -3.97 -3.09
CA PHE A 141 -9.09 -3.72 -3.58
C PHE A 141 -8.60 -2.39 -3.03
N LEU A 142 -7.32 -2.34 -2.66
CA LEU A 142 -6.59 -1.14 -2.28
C LEU A 142 -5.42 -0.97 -3.24
N GLN A 143 -5.36 0.17 -3.91
CA GLN A 143 -4.33 0.47 -4.92
C GLN A 143 -3.53 1.68 -4.45
N ILE A 144 -2.21 1.51 -4.32
CA ILE A 144 -1.30 2.52 -3.77
C ILE A 144 -0.16 2.76 -4.77
N GLU A 145 0.09 4.03 -5.04
CA GLU A 145 1.27 4.53 -5.74
C GLU A 145 2.33 4.95 -4.71
N TYR A 146 3.58 4.55 -4.94
CA TYR A 146 4.75 4.90 -4.15
C TYR A 146 5.67 5.73 -5.03
N LEU A 147 5.81 7.02 -4.70
CA LEU A 147 6.72 7.94 -5.37
C LEU A 147 7.98 8.11 -4.53
N HIS A 148 9.14 7.86 -5.13
CA HIS A 148 10.43 8.23 -4.56
C HIS A 148 11.03 9.36 -5.38
N THR A 149 11.58 10.37 -4.71
CA THR A 149 12.28 11.49 -5.36
C THR A 149 13.64 11.69 -4.71
N SER A 150 14.64 12.09 -5.49
CA SER A 150 15.94 12.46 -4.96
C SER A 150 16.58 13.55 -5.80
N TYR A 151 17.37 14.40 -5.16
CA TYR A 151 18.26 15.33 -5.83
C TYR A 151 19.55 15.42 -5.04
N GLN A 152 20.69 15.17 -5.67
CA GLN A 152 22.00 15.14 -5.02
C GLN A 152 22.98 16.11 -5.70
N GLY A 153 22.44 17.14 -6.37
CA GLY A 153 23.20 17.96 -7.32
C GLY A 153 23.13 17.41 -8.75
N GLY A 154 23.69 18.14 -9.72
CA GLY A 154 23.70 17.77 -11.13
C GLY A 154 22.63 18.46 -11.97
N ALA A 155 22.34 17.90 -13.15
CA ALA A 155 21.47 18.54 -14.15
C ALA A 155 19.98 18.51 -13.78
N HIS A 156 19.52 17.47 -13.09
CA HIS A 156 18.12 17.30 -12.69
C HIS A 156 17.99 16.37 -11.47
N GLY A 157 16.83 16.37 -10.82
CA GLY A 157 16.45 15.37 -9.83
C GLY A 157 16.06 14.04 -10.47
N ASN A 158 15.99 12.98 -9.68
CA ASN A 158 15.49 11.67 -10.08
C ASN A 158 14.17 11.40 -9.37
N TYR A 159 13.29 10.66 -10.02
CA TYR A 159 12.10 10.13 -9.41
C TYR A 159 11.75 8.76 -10.00
N SER A 160 11.05 7.96 -9.21
CA SER A 160 10.55 6.66 -9.62
C SER A 160 9.20 6.40 -8.97
N PHE A 161 8.39 5.61 -9.64
CA PHE A 161 7.10 5.12 -9.17
C PHE A 161 7.14 3.59 -9.01
N ASP A 162 6.55 3.09 -7.94
CA ASP A 162 6.13 1.69 -7.79
C ASP A 162 4.61 1.71 -7.53
N THR A 163 3.89 0.73 -8.06
CA THR A 163 2.44 0.64 -7.83
C THR A 163 2.07 -0.75 -7.34
N ARG A 164 1.28 -0.80 -6.27
CA ARG A 164 0.84 -2.07 -5.67
C ARG A 164 -0.65 -2.13 -5.48
N VAL A 165 -1.19 -3.29 -5.83
CA VAL A 165 -2.58 -3.64 -5.58
C VAL A 165 -2.66 -4.69 -4.48
N PHE A 166 -3.58 -4.48 -3.56
CA PHE A 166 -3.84 -5.33 -2.42
C PHE A 166 -5.29 -5.78 -2.43
N ASP A 167 -5.50 -7.08 -2.18
CA ASP A 167 -6.80 -7.67 -1.92
C ASP A 167 -7.05 -7.67 -0.42
N LEU A 168 -7.87 -6.71 0.04
CA LEU A 168 -8.23 -6.54 1.45
C LEU A 168 -9.12 -7.68 1.97
N LYS A 169 -9.82 -8.39 1.09
CA LYS A 169 -10.68 -9.51 1.46
C LYS A 169 -9.85 -10.74 1.81
N ASN A 170 -8.75 -10.95 1.10
CA ASN A 170 -7.87 -12.11 1.23
C ASN A 170 -6.52 -11.77 1.89
N ASN A 171 -6.34 -10.55 2.41
CA ASN A 171 -5.12 -10.05 3.03
C ASN A 171 -3.83 -10.32 2.23
N LYS A 172 -3.87 -10.09 0.91
CA LYS A 172 -2.71 -10.37 0.04
C LYS A 172 -2.39 -9.23 -0.90
N LYS A 173 -1.10 -9.05 -1.22
CA LYS A 173 -0.68 -8.33 -2.42
C LYS A 173 -1.09 -9.14 -3.65
N LEU A 174 -1.67 -8.48 -4.65
CA LEU A 174 -1.91 -9.13 -5.94
C LEU A 174 -0.61 -9.26 -6.73
N ASP A 175 -0.54 -10.34 -7.49
CA ASP A 175 0.35 -10.47 -8.63
C ASP A 175 -0.47 -10.49 -9.93
N LEU A 176 0.16 -10.23 -11.07
CA LEU A 176 -0.53 -10.15 -12.36
C LEU A 176 -1.36 -11.41 -12.70
N LYS A 177 -0.87 -12.58 -12.28
CA LYS A 177 -1.55 -13.88 -12.41
C LYS A 177 -2.89 -13.97 -11.66
N ASP A 178 -3.11 -13.13 -10.65
CA ASP A 178 -4.39 -13.04 -9.94
C ASP A 178 -5.44 -12.28 -10.76
N ILE A 179 -5.02 -11.49 -11.75
CA ILE A 179 -5.88 -10.66 -12.61
C ILE A 179 -6.11 -11.34 -13.97
N THR A 180 -5.05 -11.87 -14.59
CA THR A 180 -5.12 -12.47 -15.92
C THR A 180 -4.17 -13.66 -16.07
N THR A 181 -4.58 -14.65 -16.86
CA THR A 181 -3.76 -15.78 -17.30
C THR A 181 -3.08 -15.53 -18.65
N MET A 182 -3.21 -14.32 -19.21
CA MET A 182 -2.59 -13.93 -20.49
C MET A 182 -1.08 -14.24 -20.45
N PRO A 183 -0.53 -14.94 -21.46
CA PRO A 183 0.89 -15.18 -21.54
C PRO A 183 1.68 -13.87 -21.54
N LYS A 184 2.81 -13.84 -20.82
CA LYS A 184 3.67 -12.65 -20.71
C LYS A 184 3.98 -12.02 -22.08
N ALA A 185 4.41 -12.83 -23.05
CA ALA A 185 4.71 -12.36 -24.41
C ALA A 185 3.50 -11.69 -25.10
N LYS A 186 2.28 -12.16 -24.83
CA LYS A 186 1.06 -11.54 -25.38
C LYS A 186 0.73 -10.20 -24.71
N LEU A 187 1.01 -10.06 -23.42
CA LEU A 187 0.91 -8.76 -22.75
C LEU A 187 1.95 -7.79 -23.32
N GLU A 188 3.19 -8.23 -23.53
CA GLU A 188 4.25 -7.41 -24.13
C GLU A 188 3.90 -6.95 -25.55
N GLU A 189 3.31 -7.82 -26.38
CA GLU A 189 2.75 -7.45 -27.68
C GLU A 189 1.63 -6.38 -27.56
N LEU A 190 0.73 -6.52 -26.58
CA LEU A 190 -0.33 -5.53 -26.33
C LEU A 190 0.25 -4.18 -25.86
N LEU A 191 1.28 -4.21 -25.02
CA LEU A 191 1.96 -3.00 -24.54
C LEU A 191 2.65 -2.26 -25.71
N MET A 192 3.38 -2.98 -26.55
CA MET A 192 3.99 -2.45 -27.78
C MET A 192 2.96 -1.88 -28.76
N LYS A 193 1.77 -2.47 -28.83
CA LYS A 193 0.67 -1.95 -29.65
C LYS A 193 0.04 -0.69 -29.02
N ASN A 194 -0.07 -0.65 -27.70
CA ASN A 194 -0.84 0.37 -26.99
C ASN A 194 -0.04 1.65 -26.71
N ILE A 195 1.29 1.57 -26.68
CA ILE A 195 2.18 2.73 -26.47
C ILE A 195 1.98 3.84 -27.53
N ASP A 196 1.72 3.47 -28.78
CA ASP A 196 1.49 4.42 -29.88
C ASP A 196 0.09 5.04 -29.87
N LYS A 197 -0.81 4.56 -29.01
CA LYS A 197 -2.12 5.20 -28.77
C LYS A 197 -2.00 6.38 -27.80
N LEU A 198 -0.89 6.47 -27.06
CA LEU A 198 -0.63 7.58 -26.15
C LEU A 198 -0.09 8.78 -26.94
N PRO A 199 -0.44 10.02 -26.57
CA PRO A 199 0.19 11.19 -27.16
C PRO A 199 1.67 11.21 -26.77
N SER A 200 2.58 11.32 -27.74
CA SER A 200 4.03 11.41 -27.47
C SER A 200 4.50 12.78 -26.99
N GLY A 201 3.68 13.82 -27.22
CA GLY A 201 4.06 15.21 -26.96
C GLY A 201 5.26 15.70 -27.77
N THR A 202 5.76 14.90 -28.72
CA THR A 202 7.00 15.13 -29.45
C THR A 202 6.74 15.19 -30.95
N THR A 203 7.36 16.15 -31.62
CA THR A 203 7.27 16.33 -33.08
C THR A 203 8.66 16.50 -33.69
N ASP A 204 8.85 15.96 -34.88
CA ASP A 204 10.03 16.22 -35.73
C ASP A 204 9.61 16.96 -37.01
N SER A 205 10.47 16.96 -38.03
CA SER A 205 10.20 17.58 -39.33
C SER A 205 9.03 16.94 -40.10
N ASP A 206 8.70 15.69 -39.80
CA ASP A 206 7.69 14.89 -40.48
C ASP A 206 6.38 14.77 -39.67
N GLY A 207 6.36 15.25 -38.43
CA GLY A 207 5.16 15.40 -37.60
C GLY A 207 5.30 14.76 -36.23
N PRO A 208 4.19 14.27 -35.61
CA PRO A 208 4.25 13.59 -34.32
C PRO A 208 5.11 12.33 -34.38
N VAL A 209 6.12 12.27 -33.51
CA VAL A 209 6.97 11.08 -33.33
C VAL A 209 6.16 10.03 -32.55
N LYS A 210 6.25 8.76 -32.92
CA LYS A 210 5.59 7.70 -32.16
C LYS A 210 6.35 7.41 -30.88
N ASN A 211 5.63 7.03 -29.83
CA ASN A 211 6.29 6.63 -28.58
C ASN A 211 7.15 5.38 -28.76
N SER A 212 6.74 4.44 -29.64
CA SER A 212 7.55 3.26 -29.97
C SER A 212 8.93 3.60 -30.57
N ASP A 213 9.05 4.70 -31.32
CA ASP A 213 10.32 5.13 -31.92
C ASP A 213 11.29 5.73 -30.89
N MET A 214 10.81 6.06 -29.68
CA MET A 214 11.59 6.67 -28.60
C MET A 214 12.00 5.67 -27.51
N LEU A 215 11.68 4.38 -27.68
CA LEU A 215 11.99 3.35 -26.70
C LEU A 215 13.49 3.05 -26.65
N LEU A 216 13.96 2.77 -25.44
CA LEU A 216 15.31 2.24 -25.16
C LEU A 216 15.32 0.71 -25.12
N VAL A 217 14.19 0.07 -25.42
CA VAL A 217 13.97 -1.38 -25.37
C VAL A 217 13.28 -1.87 -26.63
N ASP A 218 13.64 -3.06 -27.11
CA ASP A 218 12.98 -3.69 -28.25
C ASP A 218 11.58 -4.21 -27.91
N VAL A 219 11.35 -4.54 -26.63
CA VAL A 219 10.11 -5.07 -26.10
C VAL A 219 9.81 -4.40 -24.76
N ILE A 220 8.62 -3.80 -24.64
CA ILE A 220 8.15 -3.25 -23.37
C ILE A 220 7.77 -4.41 -22.44
N PRO A 221 8.44 -4.58 -21.29
CA PRO A 221 8.21 -5.73 -20.42
C PRO A 221 6.89 -5.60 -19.68
N ALA A 222 6.11 -6.68 -19.57
CA ALA A 222 4.99 -6.74 -18.63
C ALA A 222 5.53 -6.79 -17.20
N ASN A 223 5.67 -5.61 -16.58
CA ASN A 223 6.30 -5.42 -15.28
C ASN A 223 5.33 -5.75 -14.11
N LYS A 224 5.75 -5.43 -12.89
CA LYS A 224 4.95 -5.67 -11.67
C LYS A 224 4.22 -4.41 -11.18
N ASP A 225 4.48 -3.27 -11.80
CA ASP A 225 3.94 -1.97 -11.43
C ASP A 225 2.66 -1.72 -12.22
N PHE A 226 1.60 -2.36 -11.75
CA PHE A 226 0.29 -2.26 -12.37
C PHE A 226 -0.78 -1.84 -11.37
N TYR A 227 -1.81 -1.20 -11.90
CA TYR A 227 -3.06 -0.89 -11.23
C TYR A 227 -4.19 -0.95 -12.24
N PHE A 228 -5.43 -0.78 -11.81
CA PHE A 228 -6.57 -0.87 -12.71
C PHE A 228 -7.73 0.04 -12.31
N ASP A 229 -8.60 0.29 -13.27
CA ASP A 229 -9.89 0.91 -13.06
C ASP A 229 -11.02 0.08 -13.72
N GLU A 230 -12.19 0.68 -13.88
CA GLU A 230 -13.35 0.03 -14.51
C GLU A 230 -13.13 -0.34 -15.99
N LYS A 231 -12.09 0.19 -16.65
CA LYS A 231 -11.87 0.08 -18.10
C LYS A 231 -10.58 -0.67 -18.47
N ASN A 232 -9.50 -0.43 -17.75
CA ASN A 232 -8.18 -0.91 -18.13
C ASN A 232 -7.37 -1.44 -16.94
N LEU A 233 -6.47 -2.37 -17.27
CA LEU A 233 -5.26 -2.65 -16.52
C LEU A 233 -4.16 -1.71 -17.02
N TYR A 234 -3.52 -0.95 -16.14
CA TYR A 234 -2.45 -0.02 -16.46
C TYR A 234 -1.11 -0.59 -16.02
N PHE A 235 -0.09 -0.45 -16.87
CA PHE A 235 1.31 -0.73 -16.54
C PHE A 235 2.07 0.60 -16.49
N HIS A 236 2.71 0.90 -15.36
CA HIS A 236 3.42 2.14 -15.11
C HIS A 236 4.93 1.89 -15.21
N TYR A 237 5.62 2.70 -16.00
CA TYR A 237 7.06 2.66 -16.18
C TYR A 237 7.69 3.96 -15.70
N SER A 238 8.66 3.84 -14.80
CA SER A 238 9.44 4.99 -14.31
C SER A 238 10.37 5.55 -15.40
N PRO A 239 10.84 6.80 -15.28
CA PRO A 239 11.89 7.32 -16.15
C PRO A 239 13.08 6.36 -16.25
N TYR A 240 13.66 6.23 -17.46
CA TYR A 240 14.73 5.29 -17.81
C TYR A 240 14.37 3.80 -17.87
N GLU A 241 13.18 3.36 -17.48
CA GLU A 241 12.84 1.93 -17.57
C GLU A 241 12.66 1.47 -19.03
N ILE A 242 11.97 2.28 -19.84
CA ILE A 242 11.72 1.97 -21.25
C ILE A 242 12.00 3.13 -22.21
N ALA A 243 12.22 4.35 -21.71
CA ALA A 243 12.47 5.55 -22.51
C ALA A 243 13.40 6.52 -21.76
N ALA A 244 13.97 7.50 -22.46
CA ALA A 244 14.83 8.52 -21.84
C ALA A 244 14.06 9.36 -20.80
N PHE A 245 14.77 9.92 -19.81
CA PHE A 245 14.16 10.72 -18.73
C PHE A 245 13.28 11.87 -19.20
N ALA A 246 13.62 12.49 -20.33
CA ALA A 246 12.84 13.58 -20.91
C ALA A 246 11.41 13.17 -21.32
N ALA A 247 11.17 11.87 -21.56
CA ALA A 247 9.83 11.34 -21.83
C ALA A 247 8.94 11.28 -20.58
N GLY A 248 9.53 11.40 -19.38
CA GLY A 248 8.83 11.25 -18.11
C GLY A 248 8.50 9.78 -17.78
N ASP A 249 7.56 9.58 -16.86
CA ASP A 249 6.93 8.28 -16.64
C ASP A 249 5.93 7.96 -17.77
N ILE A 250 5.75 6.68 -18.03
CA ILE A 250 4.86 6.18 -19.10
C ILE A 250 3.86 5.20 -18.49
N VAL A 251 2.57 5.46 -18.69
CA VAL A 251 1.49 4.58 -18.24
C VAL A 251 0.72 4.03 -19.43
N ILE A 252 0.82 2.72 -19.66
CA ILE A 252 0.23 2.04 -20.81
C ILE A 252 -1.03 1.29 -20.41
N PRO A 253 -2.22 1.66 -20.92
CA PRO A 253 -3.45 0.93 -20.67
C PRO A 253 -3.52 -0.34 -21.53
N VAL A 254 -4.00 -1.43 -20.95
CA VAL A 254 -4.49 -2.63 -21.61
C VAL A 254 -5.95 -2.82 -21.23
N SER A 255 -6.85 -2.71 -22.20
CA SER A 255 -8.28 -2.74 -21.92
C SER A 255 -8.76 -4.12 -21.48
N TRP A 256 -9.82 -4.18 -20.68
CA TRP A 256 -10.42 -5.47 -20.30
C TRP A 256 -10.86 -6.29 -21.52
N LYS A 257 -11.25 -5.62 -22.61
CA LYS A 257 -11.57 -6.27 -23.89
C LYS A 257 -10.35 -6.93 -24.54
N GLU A 258 -9.17 -6.31 -24.45
CA GLU A 258 -7.92 -6.90 -24.95
C GLU A 258 -7.47 -8.11 -24.10
N LEU A 259 -7.99 -8.24 -22.88
CA LEU A 259 -7.76 -9.38 -22.00
C LEU A 259 -8.89 -10.43 -22.03
N ASP A 260 -9.88 -10.29 -22.91
CA ASP A 260 -11.04 -11.19 -22.93
C ASP A 260 -10.63 -12.66 -23.08
N GLY A 261 -11.35 -13.55 -22.39
CA GLY A 261 -11.01 -14.96 -22.28
C GLY A 261 -9.80 -15.30 -21.39
N THR A 262 -9.05 -14.32 -20.89
CA THR A 262 -7.89 -14.54 -20.00
C THR A 262 -8.03 -13.91 -18.62
N ILE A 263 -9.03 -13.04 -18.39
CA ILE A 263 -9.28 -12.46 -17.07
C ILE A 263 -9.64 -13.58 -16.09
N ASN A 264 -9.01 -13.57 -14.92
CA ASN A 264 -9.32 -14.52 -13.85
C ASN A 264 -10.82 -14.42 -13.49
N PRO A 265 -11.58 -15.53 -13.46
CA PRO A 265 -13.03 -15.47 -13.24
C PRO A 265 -13.47 -14.80 -11.94
N GLU A 266 -12.73 -15.01 -10.84
CA GLU A 266 -13.06 -14.39 -9.55
C GLU A 266 -12.80 -12.88 -9.58
N PHE A 267 -11.70 -12.46 -10.21
CA PHE A 267 -11.41 -11.04 -10.45
C PHE A 267 -12.48 -10.40 -11.33
N LYS A 268 -12.79 -11.04 -12.48
CA LYS A 268 -13.81 -10.58 -13.44
C LYS A 268 -15.16 -10.35 -12.76
N LYS A 269 -15.59 -11.33 -11.95
CA LYS A 269 -16.86 -11.27 -11.18
C LYS A 269 -16.85 -10.14 -10.16
N ARG A 270 -15.76 -9.98 -9.41
CA ARG A 270 -15.63 -8.96 -8.37
C ARG A 270 -15.63 -7.54 -8.94
N MET A 271 -14.90 -7.34 -10.04
CA MET A 271 -14.82 -6.08 -10.77
C MET A 271 -16.02 -5.80 -11.68
N LYS A 272 -16.97 -6.74 -11.79
CA LYS A 272 -18.18 -6.61 -12.64
C LYS A 272 -17.82 -6.30 -14.11
N ILE A 273 -16.72 -6.89 -14.59
CA ILE A 273 -16.27 -6.75 -15.97
C ILE A 273 -17.14 -7.66 -16.85
N ASN A 274 -17.77 -7.06 -17.86
CA ASN A 274 -18.62 -7.79 -18.83
C ASN A 274 -17.77 -8.51 -19.88
#